data_AF-A0A0P7GLC8-F1
#
_entry.id   AF-A0A0P7GLC8-F1
#
_cell.length_a   1.000
_cell.length_b   1.000
_cell.length_c   1.000
_cell.angle_alpha   90.00
_cell.angle_beta   90.00
_cell.angle_gamma   90.00
#
_symmetry.space_group_name_H-M   'P 1'
#
loop_
_entity.id
_entity.type
_entity.pdbx_description
1 polymer ?
#
loop_
_entity_poly.entity_id
_entity_poly.type
_entity_poly.pdbx_seq_one_letter_code
_entity_poly.pdbx_strand_id
1 'polypeptide(L)' 'MLGILDRHSRNEGRSGGQYYEYEFAVDLDLVANVVSDFEGLALPRQVVELTESIE' A
#
# COMPACT_ATOMS: atom_id res chain seq x y z
N MET A 1 -11.02 4.13 7.28
CA MET A 1 -10.31 5.08 6.42
C MET A 1 -9.17 5.80 7.15
N LEU A 2 -7.95 5.55 6.68
CA LEU A 2 -6.66 6.16 7.02
C LEU A 2 -5.99 6.67 5.73
N GLY A 3 -6.61 7.66 5.07
CA GLY A 3 -6.17 8.12 3.75
C GLY A 3 -6.46 7.09 2.67
N ILE A 4 -5.41 6.57 2.02
CA ILE A 4 -5.52 5.55 0.95
C ILE A 4 -5.77 4.13 1.45
N LEU A 5 -5.87 3.94 2.77
CA LEU A 5 -6.06 2.63 3.38
C LEU A 5 -7.38 2.57 4.16
N ASP A 6 -8.08 1.45 4.06
CA ASP A 6 -9.06 1.03 5.03
C ASP A 6 -8.45 0.11 6.07
N ARG A 7 -9.01 0.16 7.28
CA ARG A 7 -8.52 -0.59 8.43
C ARG A 7 -9.65 -1.44 8.96
N HIS A 8 -9.45 -2.74 8.92
CA HIS A 8 -10.37 -3.73 9.46
C HIS A 8 -9.81 -4.30 10.76
N SER A 9 -10.52 -4.09 11.86
CA SER A 9 -10.18 -4.76 13.12
C SER A 9 -10.58 -6.23 13.03
N ARG A 10 -9.63 -7.12 13.30
CA ARG A 10 -9.90 -8.55 13.49
C ARG A 10 -9.65 -8.90 14.94
N ASN A 11 -10.68 -9.47 15.57
CA ASN A 11 -10.64 -9.93 16.96
C ASN A 11 -10.46 -11.45 17.05
N GLU A 12 -9.61 -12.03 16.18
CA GLU A 12 -9.39 -13.48 16.09
C GLU A 12 -7.93 -13.87 16.40
N GLY A 13 -7.23 -13.09 17.22
CA GLY A 13 -5.84 -13.36 17.57
C GLY A 13 -5.72 -14.57 18.48
N ARG A 14 -4.75 -15.47 18.21
CA ARG A 14 -4.31 -16.44 19.21
C ARG A 14 -3.92 -15.66 20.48
N SER A 15 -4.63 -15.91 21.57
CA SER A 15 -4.53 -15.21 22.88
C SER A 15 -5.27 -13.87 23.04
N GLY A 16 -6.26 -13.55 22.19
CA GLY A 16 -7.12 -12.37 22.40
C GLY A 16 -6.49 -11.02 22.04
N GLY A 17 -5.39 -11.04 21.27
CA GLY A 17 -4.80 -9.84 20.71
C GLY A 17 -5.66 -9.26 19.59
N GLN A 18 -5.75 -7.93 19.53
CA GLN A 18 -6.27 -7.23 18.35
C GLN A 18 -5.20 -7.14 17.28
N TYR A 19 -5.55 -7.54 16.06
CA TYR A 19 -4.78 -7.20 14.88
C TYR A 19 -5.64 -6.45 13.88
N TYR A 20 -4.97 -5.67 13.04
CA TYR A 20 -5.58 -4.83 12.04
C TYR A 20 -5.15 -5.31 10.67
N GLU A 21 -6.13 -5.59 9.82
CA GLU A 21 -5.93 -5.76 8.39
C GLU A 21 -6.07 -4.39 7.72
N TYR A 22 -5.23 -4.14 6.72
CA TYR A 22 -5.27 -2.93 5.92
C TYR A 22 -5.53 -3.30 4.47
N GLU A 23 -6.48 -2.61 3.85
CA GLU A 23 -6.83 -2.76 2.44
C GLU A 23 -6.67 -1.40 1.76
N PHE A 24 -6.30 -1.36 0.48
CA PHE A 24 -6.30 -0.10 -0.26
C PHE A 24 -7.75 0.37 -0.43
N ALA A 25 -8.04 1.56 0.11
CA ALA A 25 -9.33 2.24 -0.05
C ALA A 25 -9.43 3.01 -1.38
N VAL A 26 -8.48 2.79 -2.28
CA VAL A 26 -8.36 3.44 -3.58
C VAL A 26 -8.15 2.38 -4.64
N ASP A 27 -8.74 2.59 -5.81
CA ASP A 27 -8.57 1.70 -6.94
C ASP A 27 -7.10 1.70 -7.39
N LEU A 28 -6.54 0.51 -7.60
CA LEU A 28 -5.16 0.36 -8.04
C LEU A 28 -4.94 0.99 -9.43
N ASP A 29 -5.95 0.95 -10.29
CA ASP A 29 -5.91 1.58 -11.62
C ASP A 29 -5.86 3.10 -11.49
N LEU A 30 -6.59 3.68 -10.52
CA LEU A 30 -6.52 5.11 -10.24
C LEU A 30 -5.12 5.51 -9.76
N VAL A 31 -4.51 4.71 -8.88
CA VAL A 31 -3.13 4.95 -8.41
C VAL A 31 -2.15 4.85 -9.57
N ALA A 32 -2.25 3.81 -10.40
CA ALA A 32 -1.38 3.60 -11.54
C ALA A 32 -1.49 4.73 -12.57
N ASN A 33 -2.70 5.19 -12.87
CA ASN A 33 -2.94 6.31 -13.79
C ASN A 33 -2.35 7.61 -13.27
N VAL A 34 -2.61 7.96 -12.00
CA VAL A 34 -2.06 9.16 -11.38
C VAL A 34 -0.53 9.12 -11.33
N VAL A 35 0.06 7.97 -10.98
CA VAL A 35 1.53 7.79 -10.99
C VAL A 35 2.10 7.91 -12.41
N SER A 36 1.37 7.41 -13.41
CA SER A 36 1.78 7.46 -14.82
C SER A 36 1.69 8.87 -15.42
N ASP A 37 0.73 9.68 -14.97
CA ASP A 37 0.58 11.09 -15.36
C ASP A 37 1.69 11.99 -14.79
N PHE A 38 2.41 11.54 -13.77
CA PHE A 38 3.59 12.25 -13.28
C PHE A 38 4.80 11.99 -14.20
N GLU A 39 5.09 12.92 -15.12
CA GLU A 39 6.30 12.97 -15.94
C GLU A 39 7.59 13.21 -15.11
N GLY A 40 7.90 12.34 -14.15
CA GLY A 40 9.18 12.38 -13.43
C GLY A 40 9.06 12.33 -11.90
N LEU A 41 8.31 11.38 -11.36
CA LEU A 41 8.54 10.97 -9.98
C LEU A 41 9.87 10.22 -9.93
N ALA A 42 10.94 10.91 -9.49
CA ALA A 42 12.16 10.24 -9.09
C ALA A 42 11.84 9.35 -7.88
N LEU A 43 11.67 8.05 -8.13
CA LEU A 43 11.49 7.08 -7.05
C LEU A 43 12.69 7.18 -6.11
N PRO A 44 12.47 7.21 -4.78
CA PRO A 44 13.57 7.11 -3.83
C PRO A 44 14.43 5.89 -4.17
N ARG A 45 15.75 6.05 -4.13
CA ARG A 45 16.72 5.01 -4.55
C ARG A 45 16.43 3.63 -3.97
N GLN A 46 16.00 3.59 -2.70
CA GLN A 46 15.64 2.36 -1.98
C GLN A 46 14.45 1.62 -2.60
N VAL A 47 13.49 2.35 -3.17
CA VAL A 47 12.32 1.77 -3.84
C VAL A 47 12.71 1.17 -5.18
N VAL A 48 13.60 1.84 -5.93
CA VAL A 48 14.14 1.33 -7.20
C VAL A 48 14.88 0.02 -6.98
N GLU A 49 15.82 0.00 -6.03
CA GLU A 49 16.64 -1.18 -5.69
C GLU A 49 15.78 -2.37 -5.24
N LEU A 50 14.68 -2.12 -4.52
CA LEU A 50 13.76 -3.19 -4.11
C LEU A 50 12.98 -3.76 -5.30
N THR A 51 12.52 -2.90 -6.22
CA THR A 51 11.70 -3.32 -7.36
C THR A 51 12.52 -4.20 -8.32
N GLU A 52 13.78 -3.82 -8.58
CA GLU A 52 14.72 -4.58 -9.42
C GLU A 52 15.15 -5.93 -8.79
N SER A 53 15.00 -6.10 -7.47
CA SER A 53 15.34 -7.35 -6.78
C SER A 53 14.23 -8.41 -6.80
N ILE A 54 13.03 -8.02 -7.21
CA ILE A 54 11.83 -8.86 -7.24
C ILE A 54 11.55 -9.40 -8.66
N GLU A 55 12.16 -8.81 -9.70
CA GLU A 55 12.20 -9.32 -11.08
C GLU A 55 13.33 -10.35 -11.31
#